data_AF-A0A7Y5VSG4-F1
#
_entry.id   AF-A0A7Y5VSG4-F1
#
_cell.length_a   1.000
_cell.length_b   1.000
_cell.length_c   1.000
_cell.angle_alpha   90.00
_cell.angle_beta   90.00
_cell.angle_gamma   90.00
#
_symmetry.space_group_name_H-M   'P 1'
#
loop_
_entity.id
_entity.type
_entity.pdbx_description
1 polymer ?
#
loop_
_entity_poly.entity_id
_entity_poly.type
_entity_poly.pdbx_seq_one_letter_code
_entity_poly.pdbx_strand_id
1 'polypeptide(L)'
;MAMLRAMMARGGAGGGRGRGGSRLGDPVVAYKVFVEDGREEPVRGCEFGDVEVRALKKIIAAGKTPVVSNFVEGDSAAASIIAPAVLIEELELSAIEQENENRPILKAPGAREGDSPS
;
A
#
# COMPACT_ATOMS: atom_id res chain seq x y z
N MET A 1 13.09 -16.65 -9.92
CA MET A 1 12.28 -16.41 -8.68
C MET A 1 11.93 -14.92 -8.59
N ALA A 2 10.83 -14.51 -7.95
CA ALA A 2 10.44 -13.08 -7.84
C ALA A 2 10.08 -12.69 -6.39
N MET A 3 10.32 -11.44 -6.02
CA MET A 3 10.02 -10.87 -4.71
C MET A 3 9.09 -9.67 -4.84
N LEU A 4 8.40 -9.28 -3.76
CA LEU A 4 7.66 -8.02 -3.73
C LEU A 4 8.47 -6.96 -2.97
N ARG A 5 8.68 -5.81 -3.59
CA ARG A 5 9.18 -4.61 -2.94
C ARG A 5 8.01 -3.65 -2.76
N ALA A 6 7.73 -3.29 -1.51
CA ALA A 6 6.65 -2.37 -1.17
C ALA A 6 7.19 -1.16 -0.39
N MET A 7 6.66 0.02 -0.68
CA MET A 7 6.98 1.26 0.03
C MET A 7 5.72 1.81 0.69
N MET A 8 5.79 1.98 2.01
CA MET A 8 4.71 2.54 2.81
C MET A 8 4.71 4.06 2.76
N ALA A 9 3.53 4.66 2.95
CA ALA A 9 3.40 6.09 3.11
C ALA A 9 4.32 6.57 4.26
N ARG A 10 5.16 7.55 3.98
CA ARG A 10 5.90 8.25 5.04
C ARG A 10 4.95 9.21 5.73
N GLY A 11 4.68 8.98 7.01
CA GLY A 11 4.18 10.02 7.92
C GLY A 11 2.85 10.65 7.48
N GLY A 12 1.79 9.88 7.66
CA GLY A 12 0.43 10.37 7.63
C GLY A 12 -0.50 9.22 7.97
N ALA A 13 -1.08 9.24 9.17
CA ALA A 13 -2.36 8.57 9.40
C ALA A 13 -3.43 9.34 8.61
N GLY A 14 -3.32 9.24 7.29
CA GLY A 14 -4.10 9.96 6.31
C GLY A 14 -4.82 8.94 5.46
N GLY A 15 -5.81 8.28 6.06
CA GLY A 15 -7.01 7.76 5.40
C GLY A 15 -6.83 7.15 4.01
N GLY A 16 -5.98 6.13 3.86
CA GLY A 16 -6.32 5.08 2.92
C GLY A 16 -7.49 4.32 3.53
N ARG A 17 -8.70 4.49 2.99
CA ARG A 17 -9.82 3.59 3.29
C ARG A 17 -9.56 2.24 2.60
N GLY A 18 -8.51 1.55 3.01
CA GLY A 18 -8.36 0.12 2.80
C GLY A 18 -9.41 -0.56 3.67
N ARG A 19 -10.24 -1.40 3.07
CA ARG A 19 -11.35 -2.07 3.76
C ARG A 19 -10.87 -3.23 4.65
N GLY A 20 -9.56 -3.51 4.70
CA GLY A 20 -8.90 -4.53 5.52
C GLY A 20 -7.79 -3.96 6.42
N GLY A 21 -7.92 -4.15 7.73
CA GLY A 21 -7.12 -3.49 8.77
C GLY A 21 -5.75 -4.11 9.02
N SER A 22 -4.88 -4.18 8.01
CA SER A 22 -3.49 -4.60 8.24
C SER A 22 -2.74 -3.58 9.09
N ARG A 23 -1.99 -4.07 10.09
CA ARG A 23 -1.14 -3.22 10.96
C ARG A 23 -0.03 -2.48 10.22
N LEU A 24 0.28 -2.88 8.98
CA LEU A 24 1.29 -2.21 8.14
C LEU A 24 0.70 -1.09 7.27
N GLY A 25 -0.63 -0.99 7.15
CA GLY A 25 -1.31 -0.11 6.20
C GLY A 25 -1.11 -0.55 4.74
N ASP A 26 -1.84 0.08 3.81
CA ASP A 26 -1.72 -0.24 2.40
C ASP A 26 -0.42 0.34 1.80
N PRO A 27 0.31 -0.42 0.99
CA PRO A 27 1.46 0.10 0.27
C PRO A 27 1.06 1.21 -0.71
N VAL A 28 1.81 2.32 -0.69
CA VAL A 28 1.62 3.41 -1.66
C VAL A 28 2.16 3.01 -3.03
N VAL A 29 3.28 2.28 -3.03
CA VAL A 29 3.90 1.76 -4.25
C VAL A 29 4.37 0.33 -3.99
N ALA A 30 4.10 -0.57 -4.92
CA ALA A 30 4.59 -1.94 -4.91
C ALA A 30 5.16 -2.34 -6.27
N TYR A 31 6.19 -3.20 -6.24
CA TYR A 31 6.87 -3.73 -7.41
C TYR A 31 7.11 -5.22 -7.26
N LYS A 32 6.85 -5.98 -8.33
CA LYS A 32 7.35 -7.33 -8.50
C LYS A 32 8.78 -7.25 -9.01
N VAL A 33 9.72 -7.80 -8.24
CA VAL A 33 11.16 -7.80 -8.53
C VAL A 33 11.57 -9.18 -8.99
N PHE A 34 12.10 -9.30 -10.21
CA PHE A 34 12.65 -10.55 -10.73
C PHE A 34 14.09 -10.71 -10.23
N VAL A 35 14.38 -11.82 -9.54
CA VAL A 35 15.67 -12.01 -8.84
C VAL A 35 16.83 -12.26 -9.82
N GLU A 36 16.53 -12.80 -11.00
CA GLU A 36 17.54 -13.19 -11.98
C GLU A 36 18.20 -12.00 -12.68
N ASP A 37 17.41 -10.97 -12.99
CA ASP A 37 17.82 -9.80 -13.77
C ASP A 37 17.64 -8.47 -13.01
N GLY A 38 17.01 -8.49 -11.84
CA GLY A 38 16.69 -7.30 -11.04
C GLY A 38 15.57 -6.44 -11.62
N ARG A 39 14.85 -6.92 -12.65
CA ARG A 39 13.78 -6.17 -13.30
C ARG A 39 12.64 -5.91 -12.33
N GLU A 40 12.12 -4.68 -12.33
CA GLU A 40 10.97 -4.29 -11.50
C GLU A 40 9.74 -4.05 -12.40
N GLU A 41 8.62 -4.69 -12.06
CA GLU A 41 7.31 -4.44 -12.67
C GLU A 41 6.37 -3.82 -11.63
N PRO A 42 5.74 -2.66 -11.89
CA PRO A 42 4.85 -2.03 -10.94
C PRO A 42 3.57 -2.87 -10.73
N VAL A 43 3.16 -3.02 -9.47
CA VAL A 43 1.92 -3.68 -9.05
C VAL A 43 1.02 -2.62 -8.41
N ARG A 44 -0.24 -2.58 -8.83
CA ARG A 44 -1.25 -1.64 -8.32
C ARG A 44 -2.31 -2.38 -7.52
N GLY A 45 -2.91 -1.68 -6.57
CA GLY A 45 -4.08 -2.17 -5.84
C GLY A 45 -3.77 -3.43 -5.06
N CYS A 46 -2.75 -3.39 -4.21
CA CYS A 46 -2.46 -4.47 -3.28
C CYS A 46 -2.59 -3.96 -1.84
N GLU A 47 -3.14 -4.78 -0.97
CA GLU A 47 -3.20 -4.57 0.46
C GLU A 47 -2.45 -5.72 1.14
N PHE A 48 -1.89 -5.47 2.32
CA PHE A 48 -1.38 -6.58 3.13
C PHE A 48 -2.55 -7.29 3.80
N GLY A 49 -2.41 -8.61 3.96
CA GLY A 49 -3.26 -9.35 4.88
C GLY A 49 -3.02 -8.96 6.34
N ASP A 50 -3.60 -9.73 7.26
CA ASP A 50 -3.40 -9.52 8.69
C ASP A 50 -1.96 -9.84 9.11
N VAL A 51 -1.20 -8.79 9.41
CA VAL A 51 0.19 -8.92 9.86
C VAL A 51 0.26 -8.97 11.38
N GLU A 52 0.52 -10.17 11.91
CA GLU A 52 0.77 -10.41 13.32
C GLU A 52 2.23 -10.16 13.72
N VAL A 53 2.48 -9.94 15.01
CA VAL A 53 3.84 -9.77 15.58
C VAL A 53 4.76 -10.96 15.25
N ARG A 54 4.21 -12.18 15.10
CA ARG A 54 4.99 -13.37 14.72
C ARG A 54 5.64 -13.24 13.34
N ALA A 55 5.09 -12.43 12.43
CA ALA A 55 5.66 -12.20 11.10
C ALA A 55 7.06 -11.54 11.18
N LEU A 56 7.37 -10.83 12.26
CA LEU A 56 8.69 -10.24 12.47
C LEU A 56 9.80 -11.30 12.57
N LYS A 57 9.47 -12.54 12.98
CA LYS A 57 10.44 -13.65 12.99
C LYS A 57 10.85 -14.10 11.58
N LYS A 58 10.06 -13.76 10.56
CA LYS A 58 10.33 -14.08 9.15
C LYS A 58 11.20 -13.03 8.46
N ILE A 59 11.74 -12.04 9.18
CA ILE A 59 12.74 -11.11 8.63
C ILE A 59 14.05 -11.89 8.45
N ILE A 60 14.48 -12.05 7.20
CA ILE A 60 15.68 -12.80 6.83
C ILE A 60 16.88 -11.92 6.50
N ALA A 61 16.64 -10.63 6.22
CA ALA A 61 17.71 -9.65 6.03
C ALA A 61 17.25 -8.23 6.38
N ALA A 62 18.21 -7.38 6.74
CA ALA A 62 18.01 -5.95 6.92
C ALA A 62 19.09 -5.17 6.15
N GLY A 63 18.70 -4.04 5.56
CA GLY A 63 19.59 -3.13 4.87
C GLY A 63 20.52 -2.39 5.84
N LYS A 64 21.60 -1.83 5.29
CA LYS A 64 22.60 -1.06 6.06
C LYS A 64 22.22 0.40 6.30
N THR A 65 21.29 0.93 5.52
CA THR A 65 20.91 2.34 5.54
C THR A 65 19.54 2.48 6.20
N PRO A 66 19.46 3.02 7.44
CA PRO A 66 18.19 3.31 8.08
C PRO A 66 17.50 4.50 7.41
N VAL A 67 16.18 4.48 7.44
CA VAL A 67 15.30 5.56 6.98
C VAL A 67 14.56 6.13 8.18
N VAL A 68 14.48 7.46 8.24
CA VAL A 68 13.69 8.18 9.25
C VAL A 68 12.32 8.52 8.67
N SER A 69 11.28 8.16 9.42
CA SER A 69 9.89 8.51 9.16
C SER A 69 9.34 9.28 10.35
N ASN A 70 9.12 10.58 10.18
CA ASN A 70 8.49 11.42 11.20
C ASN A 70 6.98 11.41 11.01
N PHE A 71 6.24 11.33 12.11
CA PHE A 71 4.78 11.35 12.09
C PHE A 71 4.24 12.30 13.15
N VAL A 72 3.20 13.03 12.75
CA VAL A 72 2.37 13.89 13.60
C VAL A 72 0.93 13.55 13.22
N GLU A 73 0.15 13.05 14.17
CA GLU A 73 -1.23 12.60 13.94
C GLU A 73 -2.18 13.42 14.80
N GLY A 74 -2.74 14.49 14.23
CA GLY A 74 -3.69 15.37 14.93
C GLY A 74 -3.13 15.87 16.28
N ASP A 75 -3.88 15.59 17.35
CA ASP A 75 -3.51 15.95 18.73
C ASP A 75 -2.53 14.97 19.40
N SER A 76 -2.03 13.97 18.66
CA SER A 76 -1.06 13.00 19.18
C SER A 76 0.33 13.60 19.27
N ALA A 77 1.14 13.09 20.21
CA ALA A 77 2.54 13.47 20.31
C ALA A 77 3.29 13.16 19.01
N ALA A 78 4.09 14.13 18.55
CA ALA A 78 5.00 13.91 17.44
C ALA A 78 5.95 12.76 17.77
N ALA A 79 6.20 11.88 16.81
CA ALA A 79 7.13 10.79 16.98
C ALA A 79 7.84 10.44 15.67
N SER A 80 8.91 9.65 15.81
CA SER A 80 9.81 9.30 14.72
C SER A 80 10.14 7.81 14.77
N ILE A 81 10.06 7.15 13.61
CA ILE A 81 10.48 5.76 13.41
C ILE A 81 11.77 5.76 12.60
N ILE A 82 12.80 5.07 13.09
CA ILE A 82 14.06 4.87 12.38
C ILE A 82 14.19 3.37 12.10
N ALA A 83 14.08 2.98 10.83
CA ALA A 83 14.12 1.58 10.42
C ALA A 83 14.83 1.40 9.07
N PRO A 84 15.64 0.34 8.90
CA PRO A 84 16.18 -0.02 7.59
C PRO A 84 15.11 -0.69 6.72
N ALA A 85 15.42 -0.88 5.44
CA ALA A 85 14.68 -1.82 4.60
C ALA A 85 14.85 -3.24 5.15
N VAL A 86 13.77 -4.01 5.20
CA VAL A 86 13.78 -5.41 5.67
C VAL A 86 13.30 -6.34 4.55
N LEU A 87 13.88 -7.53 4.47
CA LEU A 87 13.41 -8.61 3.61
C LEU A 87 12.69 -9.63 4.48
N ILE A 88 11.42 -9.87 4.17
CA ILE A 88 10.57 -10.85 4.85
C ILE A 88 10.43 -12.06 3.91
N GLU A 89 10.64 -13.26 4.45
CA GLU A 89 10.56 -14.51 3.70
C GLU A 89 9.17 -14.72 3.08
N GLU A 90 8.12 -14.49 3.88
CA GLU A 90 6.74 -14.70 3.46
C GLU A 90 5.81 -13.68 4.14
N LEU A 91 4.95 -13.06 3.33
CA LEU A 91 3.94 -12.11 3.75
C LEU A 91 2.69 -12.25 2.88
N GLU A 92 1.52 -12.22 3.48
CA GLU A 92 0.25 -12.32 2.76
C GLU A 92 -0.14 -10.98 2.13
N LEU A 93 -0.60 -11.06 0.88
CA LEU A 93 -0.98 -9.92 0.05
C LEU A 93 -2.26 -10.26 -0.71
N SER A 94 -3.25 -9.37 -0.68
CA SER A 94 -4.46 -9.45 -1.49
C SER A 94 -4.49 -8.32 -2.51
N ALA A 95 -5.12 -8.58 -3.66
CA ALA A 95 -5.48 -7.52 -4.59
C ALA A 95 -6.72 -6.80 -4.05
N ILE A 96 -6.67 -5.47 -4.04
CA ILE A 96 -7.81 -4.62 -3.68
C ILE A 96 -8.85 -4.77 -4.80
N GLU A 97 -9.99 -5.37 -4.48
CA GLU A 97 -11.14 -5.39 -5.38
C GLU A 97 -11.69 -3.96 -5.49
N GLN A 98 -11.49 -3.34 -6.66
CA GLN A 98 -12.10 -2.05 -6.96
C GLN A 98 -13.57 -2.30 -7.25
N GLU A 99 -14.44 -2.03 -6.28
CA GLU A 99 -15.88 -1.96 -6.51
C GLU A 99 -16.12 -0.79 -7.47
N ASN A 100 -16.30 -1.11 -8.75
CA ASN A 100 -16.62 -0.12 -9.76
C ASN A 100 -18.03 0.37 -9.45
N GLU A 101 -18.15 1.55 -8.83
CA GLU A 101 -19.46 2.11 -8.51
C GLU A 101 -20.32 2.11 -9.77
N ASN A 102 -21.47 1.43 -9.70
CA ASN A 102 -22.44 1.43 -10.77
C ASN A 102 -22.66 2.88 -11.20
N ARG A 103 -22.58 3.13 -12.52
CA ARG A 103 -22.76 4.48 -13.06
C ARG A 103 -24.02 5.09 -12.46
N PRO A 104 -23.99 6.37 -12.04
CA PRO A 104 -25.17 7.04 -11.53
C PRO A 104 -26.34 6.82 -12.49
N ILE A 105 -27.45 6.31 -11.95
CA ILE A 105 -28.67 6.04 -12.74
C ILE A 105 -29.24 7.37 -13.29
N LEU A 106 -28.94 8.46 -12.59
CA LEU A 106 -29.31 9.81 -12.97
C LEU A 106 -28.20 10.48 -13.79
N LYS A 107 -28.61 11.27 -14.78
CA LYS A 107 -27.69 12.13 -15.54
C LYS A 107 -27.06 13.18 -14.61
N ALA A 108 -25.87 13.65 -14.98
CA ALA A 108 -25.22 14.75 -14.27
C ALA A 108 -26.15 15.97 -14.21
N PRO A 109 -26.21 16.72 -13.09
CA PRO A 109 -27.16 17.82 -12.90
C PRO A 109 -27.09 18.95 -13.94
N GLY A 110 -26.01 19.04 -14.74
CA GLY A 110 -25.84 19.99 -15.84
C GLY A 110 -25.89 19.37 -17.24
N ALA A 111 -26.22 18.09 -17.37
CA ALA A 111 -26.28 17.41 -18.66
C ALA A 111 -27.43 17.97 -19.50
N ARG A 112 -27.10 18.54 -20.66
CA ARG A 112 -28.12 18.96 -21.64
C ARG A 112 -28.70 17.73 -22.33
N GLU A 113 -29.97 17.80 -22.68
CA GLU A 113 -30.65 16.72 -23.40
C GLU A 113 -30.04 16.59 -24.80
N GLY A 114 -29.11 15.63 -24.95
CA GLY A 114 -28.32 15.43 -26.18
C GLY A 114 -26.91 14.89 -25.96
N ASP A 115 -26.32 15.07 -24.76
CA ASP A 115 -24.96 14.59 -24.41
C ASP A 115 -24.91 13.09 -24.05
N SER A 116 -25.61 12.25 -24.80
CA SER A 116 -25.44 10.80 -24.69
C SER A 116 -24.11 10.41 -25.36
N PRO A 117 -23.18 9.74 -24.67
CA PRO A 117 -21.97 9.24 -25.32
C PRO A 117 -22.35 8.18 -26.34
N SER A 118 -21.85 8.32 -27.57
CA SER A 118 -21.95 7.31 -28.64
C SER A 118 -21.19 6.03 -28.25
#